data_AF-A0A3C2D2L5-F1
#
_entry.id   AF-A0A3C2D2L5-F1
#
_cell.length_a   1.000
_cell.length_b   1.000
_cell.length_c   1.000
_cell.angle_alpha   90.00
_cell.angle_beta   90.00
_cell.angle_gamma   90.00
#
_symmetry.space_group_name_H-M   'P 1'
#
loop_
_entity.id
_entity.type
_entity.pdbx_description
1 polymer ?
#
loop_
_entity_poly.entity_id
_entity_poly.type
_entity_poly.pdbx_seq_one_letter_code
_entity_poly.pdbx_strand_id
1 'polypeptide(L)'
;MIRFPEDFIFELTDREFKDWRSQFVTTNEDKMGLRYAPYAFTEDGVAQLSTVLSSERAIKVNIQIIRLFSKLRRLAISHHDIILKLEELEKNGSEQDKKIDLIFEYIKQLEHAKQQESKQKNRLKIGFKSQ
;
A
#
# COMPACT_ATOMS: atom_id res chain seq x y z
N MET A 1 21.50 -19.61 20.63
CA MET A 1 20.36 -18.68 20.70
C MET A 1 19.33 -19.07 19.64
N ILE A 2 18.37 -19.95 19.95
CA ILE A 2 17.35 -20.38 18.95
C ILE A 2 16.13 -19.45 18.98
N ARG A 3 15.81 -18.86 20.14
CA ARG A 3 14.64 -18.00 20.35
C ARG A 3 14.79 -16.58 19.83
N PHE A 4 15.99 -16.01 19.94
CA PHE A 4 16.29 -14.66 19.50
C PHE A 4 17.45 -14.72 18.52
N PRO A 5 17.20 -14.56 17.21
CA PRO A 5 18.26 -14.35 16.25
C PRO A 5 18.85 -12.95 16.38
N GLU A 6 20.00 -12.73 15.75
CA GLU A 6 20.83 -11.52 15.88
C GLU A 6 20.13 -10.25 15.37
N ASP A 7 19.13 -10.37 14.49
CA ASP A 7 18.32 -9.26 13.99
C ASP A 7 17.22 -8.81 14.99
N PHE A 8 16.97 -9.57 16.05
CA PHE A 8 15.92 -9.29 17.02
C PHE A 8 16.43 -8.52 18.24
N ILE A 9 17.76 -8.48 18.41
CA ILE A 9 18.43 -7.92 19.57
C ILE A 9 19.66 -7.16 19.09
N PHE A 10 19.88 -5.96 19.62
CA PHE A 10 21.10 -5.19 19.38
C PHE A 10 21.66 -4.66 20.69
N GLU A 11 22.96 -4.42 20.74
CA GLU A 11 23.61 -3.80 21.90
C GLU A 11 23.43 -2.28 21.81
N LEU A 12 23.07 -1.64 22.93
CA LEU A 12 22.94 -0.19 22.97
C LEU A 12 24.31 0.47 22.76
N THR A 13 24.31 1.58 22.02
CA THR A 13 25.53 2.38 21.87
C THR A 13 25.88 3.11 23.17
N ASP A 14 27.15 3.46 23.36
CA ASP A 14 27.61 4.23 24.53
C ASP A 14 26.85 5.55 24.72
N ARG A 15 26.34 6.14 23.63
CA ARG A 15 25.53 7.37 23.65
C ARG A 15 24.12 7.09 24.15
N GLU A 16 23.45 6.08 23.58
CA GLU A 16 22.12 5.67 24.03
C GLU A 16 22.14 5.21 25.49
N PHE A 17 23.21 4.50 25.89
CA PHE A 17 23.40 4.05 27.27
C PHE A 17 23.64 5.18 28.27
N LYS A 18 24.07 6.37 27.84
CA LYS A 18 24.17 7.54 28.74
C LYS A 18 22.80 8.12 29.09
N ASP A 19 21.86 8.11 28.14
CA ASP A 19 20.55 8.77 28.28
C ASP A 19 19.37 7.78 28.40
N TRP A 20 19.64 6.48 28.50
CA TRP A 20 18.64 5.40 28.50
C TRP A 20 17.63 5.38 29.68
N ARG A 21 17.79 6.21 30.72
CA ARG A 21 16.87 6.25 31.88
C ARG A 21 16.26 7.61 32.13
N SER A 22 14.99 7.58 32.56
CA SER A 22 14.26 8.77 33.00
C SER A 22 14.87 9.31 34.30
N GLN A 23 15.29 10.57 34.23
CA GLN A 23 15.80 11.38 35.33
C GLN A 23 14.79 11.53 36.49
N PHE A 24 13.50 11.34 36.22
CA PHE A 24 12.41 11.59 37.16
C PHE A 24 11.87 10.32 37.84
N VAL A 25 11.89 9.18 37.15
CA VAL A 25 11.28 7.92 37.62
C VAL A 25 12.31 7.00 38.27
N THR A 26 13.60 7.26 38.04
CA THR A 26 14.69 6.40 38.50
C THR A 26 15.80 7.22 39.11
N THR A 27 16.41 6.73 40.19
CA THR A 27 17.57 7.38 40.81
C THR A 27 18.72 7.47 39.83
N ASN A 28 19.16 8.70 39.56
CA ASN A 28 20.46 8.95 38.98
C ASN A 28 21.53 8.62 40.02
N GLU A 29 22.53 7.84 39.63
CA GLU A 29 23.81 8.51 39.34
C GLU A 29 24.83 7.61 38.69
N ASP A 30 25.02 6.38 39.15
CA ASP A 30 26.17 5.63 38.64
C ASP A 30 25.79 4.18 38.42
N LYS A 31 26.11 3.69 37.21
CA LYS A 31 26.14 2.28 36.78
C LYS A 31 25.61 1.34 37.86
N MET A 32 24.42 0.76 37.68
CA MET A 32 23.92 -0.36 38.50
C MET A 32 24.79 -1.63 38.35
N GLY A 33 26.12 -1.53 38.40
CA GLY A 33 27.08 -2.61 38.24
C GLY A 33 27.21 -3.15 36.81
N LEU A 34 26.51 -2.57 35.82
CA LEU A 34 26.61 -3.01 34.42
C LEU A 34 27.99 -2.65 33.86
N ARG A 35 28.83 -3.69 33.72
CA ARG A 35 30.18 -3.60 33.11
C ARG A 35 30.14 -3.55 31.57
N TYR A 36 29.01 -3.93 30.99
CA TYR A 36 28.79 -4.03 29.55
C TYR A 36 27.49 -3.33 29.18
N ALA A 37 27.41 -2.81 27.94
CA ALA A 37 26.18 -2.21 27.46
C ALA A 37 25.07 -3.28 27.39
N PRO A 38 23.85 -2.95 27.82
CA PRO A 38 22.75 -3.90 27.80
C PRO A 38 22.27 -4.12 26.37
N TYR A 39 21.75 -5.32 26.12
CA TYR A 39 21.03 -5.64 24.90
C TYR A 39 19.60 -5.09 24.94
N ALA A 40 19.16 -4.51 23.83
CA ALA A 40 17.81 -4.04 23.60
C ALA A 40 17.15 -4.84 22.46
N PHE A 41 15.81 -4.91 22.48
CA PHE A 41 15.03 -5.64 21.49
C PHE A 41 14.56 -4.72 20.37
N THR A 42 14.54 -5.23 19.14
CA THR A 42 13.87 -4.59 17.99
C THR A 42 12.35 -4.83 18.05
N GLU A 43 11.57 -4.21 17.16
CA GLU A 43 10.11 -4.44 17.03
C GLU A 43 9.81 -5.95 16.93
N ASP A 44 10.55 -6.64 16.06
CA ASP A 44 10.43 -8.09 15.86
C ASP A 44 10.85 -8.87 17.13
N GLY A 45 11.86 -8.39 17.86
CA GLY A 45 12.30 -8.96 19.14
C GLY A 45 11.26 -8.85 20.26
N VAL A 46 10.55 -7.72 20.34
CA VAL A 46 9.45 -7.53 21.31
C VAL A 46 8.28 -8.46 20.98
N ALA A 47 7.94 -8.62 19.71
CA ALA A 47 6.92 -9.59 19.28
C ALA A 47 7.33 -11.04 19.61
N GLN A 48 8.62 -11.35 19.59
CA GLN A 48 9.14 -12.66 19.98
C GLN A 48 9.04 -12.91 21.49
N LEU A 49 9.12 -11.86 22.32
CA LEU A 49 8.94 -11.96 23.78
C LEU A 49 7.51 -12.32 24.18
N SER A 50 6.50 -11.87 23.43
CA SER A 50 5.09 -12.14 23.73
C SER A 50 4.65 -13.57 23.42
N THR A 51 5.59 -14.48 23.10
CA THR A 51 5.26 -15.85 22.67
C THR A 51 5.35 -16.85 23.82
N VAL A 52 4.23 -17.53 24.08
CA VAL A 52 4.10 -18.51 25.18
C VAL A 52 4.71 -19.86 24.81
N LEU A 53 4.73 -20.21 23.51
CA LEU A 53 5.21 -21.51 23.06
C LEU A 53 6.74 -21.63 23.20
N SER A 54 7.19 -22.79 23.69
CA SER A 54 8.60 -23.05 24.00
C SER A 54 9.25 -24.20 23.22
N SER A 55 8.48 -24.94 22.43
CA SER A 55 9.05 -26.01 21.60
C SER A 55 9.92 -25.44 20.48
N GLU A 56 10.98 -26.16 20.12
CA GLU A 56 11.94 -25.71 19.10
C GLU A 56 11.26 -25.47 17.74
N ARG A 57 10.31 -26.34 17.38
CA ARG A 57 9.50 -26.17 16.16
C ARG A 57 8.64 -24.92 16.22
N ALA A 58 7.98 -24.64 17.35
CA ALA A 58 7.16 -23.44 17.51
C ALA A 58 8.00 -22.16 17.43
N ILE A 59 9.18 -22.16 18.05
CA ILE A 59 10.11 -21.03 17.99
C ILE A 59 10.51 -20.73 16.53
N LYS A 60 10.91 -21.75 15.76
CA LYS A 60 11.31 -21.58 14.35
C LYS A 60 10.18 -21.04 13.49
N VAL A 61 8.97 -21.57 13.65
CA VAL A 61 7.79 -21.12 12.90
C VAL A 61 7.43 -19.69 13.28
N ASN A 62 7.46 -19.36 14.58
CA ASN A 62 7.14 -18.02 15.06
C ASN A 62 8.08 -16.94 14.52
N ILE A 63 9.39 -17.22 14.50
CA ILE A 63 10.38 -16.31 13.91
C ILE A 63 10.05 -16.03 12.44
N GLN A 64 9.65 -17.05 11.67
CA GLN A 64 9.26 -16.88 10.27
C GLN A 64 7.99 -16.03 10.12
N ILE A 65 6.99 -16.26 10.97
CA ILE A 65 5.74 -15.48 10.98
C ILE A 65 6.04 -14.00 11.25
N ILE A 66 6.82 -13.70 12.29
CA ILE A 66 7.19 -12.32 12.65
C ILE A 66 7.91 -11.64 11.48
N ARG A 67 8.93 -12.27 10.91
CA ARG A 67 9.69 -11.71 9.78
C ARG A 67 8.81 -11.46 8.56
N LEU A 68 7.91 -12.41 8.25
CA LEU A 68 6.98 -12.27 7.14
C LEU A 68 6.04 -11.08 7.37
N PHE A 69 5.45 -10.98 8.56
CA PHE A 69 4.56 -9.87 8.90
C PHE A 69 5.26 -8.51 8.84
N SER A 70 6.47 -8.42 9.40
CA SER A 70 7.33 -7.23 9.36
C SER A 70 7.63 -6.80 7.92
N LYS A 71 7.93 -7.77 7.02
CA LYS A 71 8.14 -7.51 5.59
C LYS A 71 6.87 -7.07 4.88
N LEU A 72 5.73 -7.73 5.14
CA LEU A 72 4.44 -7.36 4.56
C LEU A 72 4.01 -5.96 4.98
N ARG A 73 4.19 -5.61 6.26
CA ARG A 73 3.92 -4.27 6.78
C ARG A 73 4.79 -3.22 6.08
N ARG A 74 6.10 -3.47 5.95
CA ARG A 74 7.00 -2.57 5.20
C ARG A 74 6.55 -2.37 3.76
N LEU A 75 6.19 -3.46 3.06
CA LEU A 75 5.69 -3.39 1.68
C LEU A 75 4.40 -2.56 1.59
N ALA A 76 3.44 -2.79 2.48
CA ALA A 76 2.18 -2.05 2.53
C ALA A 76 2.41 -0.55 2.74
N ILE A 77 3.35 -0.17 3.61
CA ILE A 77 3.71 1.23 3.84
C ILE A 77 4.43 1.82 2.61
N SER A 78 5.38 1.09 2.02
CA SER A 78 6.19 1.59 0.89
C SER A 78 5.42 1.78 -0.41
N HIS A 79 4.29 1.08 -0.58
CA HIS A 79 3.50 1.11 -1.81
C HIS A 79 2.20 1.90 -1.69
N HIS A 80 1.98 2.65 -0.60
CA HIS A 80 0.79 3.48 -0.46
C HIS A 80 0.60 4.44 -1.65
N ASP A 81 1.67 5.11 -2.07
CA ASP A 81 1.65 6.01 -3.23
C ASP A 81 1.38 5.28 -4.55
N ILE A 82 1.81 4.02 -4.67
CA ILE A 82 1.56 3.19 -5.85
C ILE A 82 0.09 2.78 -5.89
N ILE A 83 -0.47 2.40 -4.75
CA ILE A 83 -1.88 2.03 -4.62
C ILE A 83 -2.77 3.24 -4.95
N LEU A 84 -2.45 4.43 -4.43
CA LEU A 84 -3.17 5.66 -4.75
C LEU A 84 -3.12 6.01 -6.24
N LYS A 85 -1.94 5.91 -6.87
CA LYS A 85 -1.80 6.14 -8.31
C LYS A 85 -2.55 5.10 -9.14
N LEU A 86 -2.60 3.85 -8.70
CA LEU A 86 -3.35 2.80 -9.38
C LEU A 86 -4.85 3.09 -9.33
N GLU A 87 -5.37 3.50 -8.18
CA GLU A 87 -6.78 3.89 -8.01
C GLU A 87 -7.14 5.11 -8.88
N GLU A 88 -6.24 6.09 -8.98
CA GLU A 88 -6.41 7.25 -9.87
C GLU A 88 -6.41 6.84 -11.35
N LEU A 89 -5.53 5.92 -11.75
CA LEU A 89 -5.48 5.38 -13.11
C LEU A 89 -6.75 4.59 -13.47
N GLU A 90 -7.25 3.74 -12.56
CA GLU A 90 -8.50 3.02 -12.75
C GLU A 90 -9.70 3.96 -12.91
N LYS A 91 -9.76 5.01 -12.08
CA LYS A 91 -10.80 6.04 -12.19
C LYS A 91 -10.72 6.77 -13.53
N ASN A 92 -9.53 7.22 -13.94
CA ASN A 92 -9.33 7.92 -15.20
C ASN A 92 -9.65 7.05 -16.43
N GLY A 93 -9.28 5.76 -16.40
CA GLY A 93 -9.65 4.79 -17.44
C GLY A 93 -11.17 4.64 -17.56
N SER A 94 -11.87 4.48 -16.44
CA SER A 94 -13.33 4.37 -16.44
C SER A 94 -14.05 5.64 -16.96
N GLU A 95 -13.47 6.82 -16.72
CA GLU A 95 -13.99 8.09 -17.25
C GLU A 95 -13.73 8.22 -18.76
N GLN A 96 -12.60 7.72 -19.24
CA GLN A 96 -12.28 7.69 -20.67
C GLN A 96 -13.21 6.75 -21.44
N ASP A 97 -13.49 5.56 -20.92
CA ASP A 97 -14.42 4.60 -21.53
C ASP A 97 -15.81 5.20 -21.70
N LYS A 98 -16.33 5.89 -20.67
CA LYS A 98 -17.63 6.60 -20.74
C LYS A 98 -17.65 7.70 -21.81
N LYS A 99 -16.55 8.45 -21.96
CA LYS A 99 -16.45 9.50 -23.00
C LYS A 99 -16.39 8.88 -24.39
N ILE A 100 -15.70 7.74 -24.55
CA ILE A 100 -15.64 7.00 -25.82
C ILE A 100 -17.04 6.50 -26.21
N ASP A 101 -17.78 5.91 -25.28
CA ASP A 101 -19.15 5.47 -25.52
C ASP A 101 -20.05 6.61 -25.97
N LEU A 102 -19.95 7.78 -25.29
CA LEU A 102 -20.70 8.98 -25.63
C LEU A 102 -20.36 9.50 -27.03
N ILE A 103 -19.08 9.54 -27.39
CA ILE A 103 -18.61 9.92 -28.74
C ILE A 103 -19.19 8.96 -29.78
N PHE A 104 -19.18 7.66 -29.51
CA PHE A 104 -19.70 6.64 -30.42
C PHE A 104 -21.21 6.80 -30.62
N GLU A 105 -21.94 7.14 -29.56
CA GLU A 105 -23.38 7.44 -29.62
C GLU A 105 -23.66 8.69 -30.47
N TYR A 106 -22.90 9.77 -30.27
CA TYR A 106 -22.99 10.98 -31.09
C TYR A 106 -22.66 10.72 -32.56
N ILE A 107 -21.63 9.91 -32.86
CA ILE A 107 -21.27 9.54 -34.24
C ILE A 107 -22.42 8.76 -34.89
N LYS A 108 -23.03 7.79 -34.19
CA LYS A 108 -24.20 7.06 -34.70
C LYS A 108 -25.38 7.98 -34.98
N GLN A 109 -25.68 8.92 -34.09
CA GLN A 109 -26.77 9.89 -34.29
C GLN A 109 -26.51 10.77 -35.53
N LEU A 110 -25.28 11.26 -35.70
CA LEU A 110 -24.88 12.04 -36.87
C LEU A 110 -24.93 11.22 -38.16
N GLU A 111 -24.52 9.96 -38.12
CA GLU A 111 -24.63 9.05 -39.26
C GLU A 111 -26.10 8.85 -39.67
N HIS A 112 -26.99 8.60 -38.70
CA HIS A 112 -28.43 8.46 -38.94
C HIS A 112 -29.05 9.74 -39.51
N ALA A 113 -28.72 10.92 -38.98
CA ALA A 113 -29.18 12.20 -39.51
C ALA A 113 -28.73 12.41 -40.97
N LYS A 114 -27.47 12.10 -41.27
CA LYS A 114 -26.90 12.22 -42.62
C LYS A 114 -27.55 11.25 -43.61
N GLN A 115 -27.84 10.02 -43.17
CA GLN A 115 -28.57 9.04 -43.97
C GLN A 115 -30.02 9.50 -44.24
N GLN A 116 -30.70 10.08 -43.25
CA GLN A 116 -32.04 10.65 -43.43
C GLN A 116 -32.03 11.83 -44.41
N GLU A 117 -31.08 12.74 -44.30
CA GLU A 117 -30.92 13.85 -45.25
C GLU A 117 -30.66 13.36 -46.68
N SER A 118 -29.81 12.35 -46.87
CA SER A 118 -29.58 11.77 -48.20
C SER A 118 -30.83 11.12 -48.80
N LYS A 119 -31.65 10.46 -47.98
CA LYS A 119 -32.94 9.88 -48.38
C LYS A 119 -33.96 10.98 -48.73
N GLN A 120 -33.97 12.08 -47.95
CA GLN A 120 -34.81 13.25 -48.21
C GLN A 120 -34.42 13.94 -49.54
N LYS A 121 -33.12 14.04 -49.83
CA LYS A 121 -32.58 14.66 -51.06
C LYS A 121 -32.88 13.85 -52.32
N ASN A 122 -32.88 12.52 -52.22
CA ASN A 122 -33.10 11.59 -53.33
C ASN A 122 -34.59 11.23 -53.54
N ARG A 123 -35.51 11.80 -52.76
CA ARG A 123 -36.96 11.60 -52.97
C ARG A 123 -37.41 12.23 -54.29
N LEU A 124 -38.27 11.50 -55.02
CA LEU A 124 -39.00 12.03 -56.18
C LEU A 124 -39.83 13.26 -55.74
N LYS A 125 -39.55 14.42 -56.33
CA LYS A 125 -40.31 15.64 -56.04
C LYS A 125 -41.65 15.57 -56.75
N ILE A 126 -42.72 15.42 -55.98
CA ILE A 126 -44.10 15.40 -56.50
C ILE A 126 -44.63 16.83 -56.40
N GLY A 127 -44.90 17.44 -57.57
CA GLY A 127 -45.49 18.76 -57.71
C GLY A 127 -45.84 19.02 -59.18
N PHE A 128 -46.90 19.78 -59.44
CA PHE A 128 -47.30 20.16 -60.79
C PHE A 128 -46.21 21.06 -61.41
N LYS A 129 -45.71 20.69 -62.59
CA LYS A 129 -44.96 21.62 -63.43
C LYS A 129 -45.97 22.58 -64.06
N SER A 130 -45.87 23.87 -63.76
CA SER A 130 -46.59 24.88 -64.54
C SER A 130 -46.09 24.79 -65.98
N GLN A 131 -47.02 24.66 -66.92
CA GLN A 131 -46.81 24.91 -68.34
C GLN A 131 -46.45 26.37 -68.58
#